data_AF-A0A4V1SF52-F1
#
_entry.id   AF-A0A4V1SF52-F1
#
_cell.length_a   1.000
_cell.length_b   1.000
_cell.length_c   1.000
_cell.angle_alpha   90.00
_cell.angle_beta   90.00
_cell.angle_gamma   90.00
#
_symmetry.space_group_name_H-M   'P 1'
#
loop_
_entity.id
_entity.type
_entity.pdbx_description
1 polymer ?
#
loop_
_entity_poly.entity_id
_entity_poly.type
_entity_poly.pdbx_seq_one_letter_code
_entity_poly.pdbx_strand_id
1 'polypeptide(L)'
;MKKLVLRTLAVLILVPTLAFVVFPFAKTTWYLLTDLGLRSAGPSTFAFNLHTSLSRRLPGYVDQRIASSVAETLRSNQITATESPVYGAFFYLLATENLQEQWEANPSLAKRPPKETGKDAIEACARIILDPGHASWVKNYWGDDYLDDPNCFYRMLVIGSLAAHHNLTGKTEHLPVLRQLTDDLAADIDASPHGLVDDYPAQCFPADVVAGIAMIKRADPSREAWAKRAFQRVTANFSGELPPYMAIVENGQAWGPSRGCTNGFFFSYARDLDPEAANTLYQKLVTDFWQVGSLAAGWREFPRGSKQPEFYIDADSGPVIWGFGTGAT
;
A
#
# COMPACT_ATOMS: atom_id res chain seq x y z
N MET A 1 6.32 16.47 -52.47
CA MET A 1 5.24 16.44 -51.45
C MET A 1 5.04 15.05 -50.83
N LYS A 2 4.65 14.00 -51.58
CA LYS A 2 4.40 12.63 -51.02
C LYS A 2 5.56 12.02 -50.22
N LYS A 3 6.81 12.13 -50.68
CA LYS A 3 8.00 11.62 -49.96
C LYS A 3 8.26 12.35 -48.64
N LEU A 4 7.92 13.63 -48.55
CA LEU A 4 8.09 14.42 -47.32
C LEU A 4 7.03 14.01 -46.30
N VAL A 5 5.77 13.87 -46.72
CA VAL A 5 4.66 13.40 -45.87
C VAL A 5 4.92 12.00 -45.31
N LEU A 6 5.41 11.08 -46.13
CA LEU A 6 5.76 9.72 -45.69
C LEU A 6 6.90 9.71 -44.66
N ARG A 7 7.92 10.55 -44.83
CA ARG A 7 9.03 10.68 -43.86
C ARG A 7 8.55 11.27 -42.53
N THR A 8 7.71 12.29 -42.58
CA THR A 8 7.12 12.88 -41.37
C THR A 8 6.26 11.86 -40.62
N LEU A 9 5.41 11.11 -41.33
CA LEU A 9 4.60 10.06 -40.72
C LEU A 9 5.47 8.95 -40.11
N ALA A 10 6.54 8.54 -40.78
CA ALA A 10 7.46 7.54 -40.25
C ALA A 10 8.14 8.01 -38.96
N VAL A 11 8.56 9.27 -38.88
CA VAL A 11 9.13 9.85 -37.64
C VAL A 11 8.08 9.92 -36.53
N LEU A 12 6.85 10.32 -36.86
CA LEU A 12 5.73 10.41 -35.91
C LEU A 12 5.33 9.05 -35.32
N ILE A 13 5.56 7.94 -36.03
CA ILE A 13 5.34 6.58 -35.52
C ILE A 13 6.58 6.07 -34.78
N LEU A 14 7.77 6.33 -35.33
CA LEU A 14 9.03 5.84 -34.78
C LEU A 14 9.30 6.41 -33.38
N VAL A 15 9.09 7.72 -33.17
CA VAL A 15 9.39 8.36 -31.89
C VAL A 15 8.54 7.76 -30.75
N PRO A 16 7.20 7.66 -30.85
CA PRO A 16 6.40 6.97 -29.85
C PRO A 16 6.77 5.50 -29.69
N THR A 17 7.06 4.78 -30.78
CA THR A 17 7.46 3.37 -30.70
C THR A 17 8.76 3.21 -29.89
N LEU A 18 9.75 4.06 -30.14
CA LEU A 18 11.00 4.07 -29.38
C LEU A 18 10.76 4.44 -27.91
N ALA A 19 9.92 5.45 -27.65
CA ALA A 19 9.69 5.99 -26.31
C ALA A 19 8.81 5.10 -25.42
N PHE A 20 7.76 4.47 -25.98
CA PHE A 20 6.74 3.75 -25.21
C PHE A 20 6.85 2.22 -25.34
N VAL A 21 7.60 1.71 -26.32
CA VAL A 21 7.76 0.25 -26.50
C VAL A 21 9.22 -0.14 -26.30
N VAL A 22 10.12 0.36 -27.15
CA VAL A 22 11.52 -0.10 -27.16
C VAL A 22 12.25 0.29 -25.88
N PHE A 23 12.13 1.55 -25.45
CA PHE A 23 12.83 2.02 -24.25
C PHE A 23 12.35 1.33 -22.97
N PRO A 24 11.03 1.25 -22.65
CA PRO A 24 10.56 0.52 -21.48
C PRO A 24 10.94 -0.96 -21.53
N PHE A 25 10.78 -1.62 -22.68
CA PHE A 25 11.18 -3.03 -22.84
C PHE A 25 12.67 -3.24 -22.58
N ALA A 26 13.53 -2.42 -23.18
CA ALA A 26 14.98 -2.51 -22.99
C ALA A 26 15.37 -2.23 -21.53
N LYS A 27 14.74 -1.24 -20.89
CA LYS A 27 14.99 -0.86 -19.49
C LYS A 27 14.57 -1.97 -18.53
N THR A 28 13.37 -2.52 -18.70
CA THR A 28 12.86 -3.64 -17.91
C THR A 28 13.74 -4.87 -18.09
N THR A 29 14.08 -5.23 -19.32
CA THR A 29 14.97 -6.36 -19.62
C THR A 29 16.35 -6.16 -18.98
N TRP A 30 16.92 -4.96 -19.08
CA TRP A 30 18.18 -4.64 -18.43
C TRP A 30 18.14 -4.88 -16.92
N TYR A 31 17.12 -4.34 -16.23
CA TYR A 31 16.98 -4.55 -14.78
C TYR A 31 16.74 -6.01 -14.42
N LEU A 32 15.87 -6.73 -15.15
CA LEU A 32 15.65 -8.16 -14.91
C LEU A 32 16.94 -8.98 -15.05
N LEU A 33 17.84 -8.61 -15.97
CA LEU A 33 19.10 -9.32 -16.17
C LEU A 33 20.20 -8.92 -15.17
N THR A 34 20.24 -7.65 -14.76
CA THR A 34 21.37 -7.07 -14.00
C THR A 34 21.08 -6.89 -12.52
N ASP A 35 19.81 -6.78 -12.13
CA ASP A 35 19.39 -6.63 -10.74
C ASP A 35 18.94 -7.99 -10.18
N LEU A 36 19.81 -8.62 -9.39
CA LEU A 36 19.49 -9.89 -8.74
C LEU A 36 18.36 -9.74 -7.72
N GLY A 37 18.17 -8.55 -7.12
CA GLY A 37 17.11 -8.28 -6.16
C GLY A 37 15.71 -8.35 -6.78
N LEU A 38 15.57 -8.16 -8.09
CA LEU A 38 14.27 -8.35 -8.77
C LEU A 38 13.91 -9.83 -9.00
N ARG A 39 14.89 -10.73 -8.89
CA ARG A 39 14.73 -12.18 -9.11
C ARG A 39 14.93 -13.01 -7.84
N SER A 40 15.16 -12.34 -6.73
CA SER A 40 15.36 -12.94 -5.42
C SER A 40 14.58 -12.12 -4.38
N ALA A 41 14.46 -12.61 -3.16
CA ALA A 41 13.89 -11.83 -2.06
C ALA A 41 14.91 -10.84 -1.44
N GLY A 42 15.86 -10.34 -2.25
CA GLY A 42 16.98 -9.51 -1.81
C GLY A 42 16.83 -8.02 -2.19
N PRO A 43 17.69 -7.13 -1.66
CA PRO A 43 17.69 -5.72 -2.01
C PRO A 43 17.86 -5.47 -3.51
N SER A 44 17.07 -4.54 -4.06
CA SER A 44 17.07 -4.22 -5.49
C SER A 44 17.60 -2.81 -5.77
N THR A 45 18.62 -2.72 -6.63
CA THR A 45 19.14 -1.43 -7.13
C THR A 45 18.10 -0.62 -7.90
N PHE A 46 17.14 -1.27 -8.55
CA PHE A 46 15.99 -0.63 -9.18
C PHE A 46 15.16 0.14 -8.15
N ALA A 47 14.87 -0.47 -6.99
CA ALA A 47 14.12 0.19 -5.92
C ALA A 47 14.83 1.45 -5.39
N PHE A 48 16.15 1.39 -5.14
CA PHE A 48 16.94 2.56 -4.74
C PHE A 48 16.94 3.69 -5.80
N ASN A 49 17.04 3.33 -7.08
CA ASN A 49 17.02 4.30 -8.17
C ASN A 49 15.62 4.94 -8.34
N LEU A 50 14.57 4.13 -8.24
CA LEU A 50 13.18 4.59 -8.30
C LEU A 50 12.89 5.53 -7.12
N HIS A 51 13.28 5.15 -5.91
CA HIS A 51 13.18 5.98 -4.70
C HIS A 51 13.87 7.33 -4.90
N THR A 52 15.11 7.34 -5.37
CA THR A 52 15.85 8.59 -5.64
C THR A 52 15.12 9.48 -6.66
N SER A 53 14.55 8.88 -7.71
CA SER A 53 13.79 9.60 -8.73
C SER A 53 12.48 10.18 -8.21
N LEU A 54 11.76 9.43 -7.37
CA LEU A 54 10.53 9.88 -6.71
C LEU A 54 10.81 11.00 -5.71
N SER A 55 11.87 10.84 -4.90
CA SER A 55 12.29 11.81 -3.87
C SER A 55 12.48 13.23 -4.41
N ARG A 56 12.89 13.38 -5.67
CA ARG A 56 13.06 14.69 -6.33
C ARG A 56 11.76 15.34 -6.79
N ARG A 57 10.74 14.53 -7.08
CA ARG A 57 9.48 14.97 -7.69
C ARG A 57 8.37 15.15 -6.66
N LEU A 58 8.39 14.35 -5.60
CA LEU A 58 7.33 14.28 -4.62
C LEU A 58 7.10 15.62 -3.87
N PRO A 59 8.13 16.39 -3.46
CA PRO A 59 7.91 17.67 -2.79
C PRO A 59 7.08 18.64 -3.63
N GLY A 60 7.48 18.85 -4.90
CA GLY A 60 6.77 19.76 -5.80
C GLY A 60 5.34 19.31 -6.11
N TYR A 61 5.11 18.00 -6.23
CA TYR A 61 3.77 17.44 -6.38
C TYR A 61 2.90 17.72 -5.15
N VAL A 62 3.41 17.43 -3.95
CA VAL A 62 2.67 17.64 -2.70
C VAL A 62 2.34 19.11 -2.50
N ASP A 63 3.33 20.00 -2.66
CA ASP A 63 3.15 21.43 -2.44
C ASP A 63 2.11 22.01 -3.42
N GLN A 64 2.17 21.62 -4.70
CA GLN A 64 1.17 22.02 -5.69
C GLN A 64 -0.22 21.50 -5.32
N ARG A 65 -0.30 20.25 -4.86
CA ARG A 65 -1.58 19.61 -4.55
C ARG A 65 -2.26 20.25 -3.34
N ILE A 66 -1.53 20.48 -2.25
CA ILE A 66 -2.03 21.20 -1.07
C ILE A 66 -2.44 22.63 -1.46
N ALA A 67 -1.57 23.37 -2.16
CA ALA A 67 -1.86 24.75 -2.56
C ALA A 67 -3.09 24.89 -3.48
N SER A 68 -3.43 23.85 -4.24
CA SER A 68 -4.59 23.87 -5.12
C SER A 68 -5.93 23.63 -4.41
N SER A 69 -5.92 23.14 -3.15
CA SER A 69 -7.11 22.66 -2.42
C SER A 69 -7.98 21.67 -3.21
N VAL A 70 -7.42 21.02 -4.25
CA VAL A 70 -8.20 20.12 -5.11
C VAL A 70 -8.83 18.98 -4.33
N ALA A 71 -8.16 18.51 -3.27
CA ALA A 71 -8.64 17.44 -2.40
C ALA A 71 -10.01 17.75 -1.77
N GLU A 72 -10.29 19.01 -1.45
CA GLU A 72 -11.57 19.44 -0.86
C GLU A 72 -12.73 19.43 -1.88
N THR A 73 -12.42 19.38 -3.17
CA THR A 73 -13.42 19.41 -4.27
C THR A 73 -13.82 18.02 -4.78
N LEU A 74 -13.07 16.98 -4.37
CA LEU A 74 -13.26 15.62 -4.85
C LEU A 74 -14.43 14.94 -4.14
N ARG A 75 -15.13 14.09 -4.89
CA ARG A 75 -16.23 13.26 -4.37
C ARG A 75 -15.69 11.91 -3.89
N SER A 76 -16.41 11.26 -2.97
CA SER A 76 -16.05 9.94 -2.43
C SER A 76 -15.95 8.84 -3.49
N ASN A 77 -16.67 8.94 -4.60
CA ASN A 77 -16.56 7.99 -5.72
C ASN A 77 -15.31 8.21 -6.60
N GLN A 78 -14.51 9.25 -6.34
CA GLN A 78 -13.24 9.51 -7.01
C GLN A 78 -12.06 8.94 -6.20
N ILE A 79 -12.23 7.70 -5.72
CA ILE A 79 -11.35 6.95 -4.81
C ILE A 79 -9.87 7.19 -5.11
N THR A 80 -9.43 6.94 -6.35
CA THR A 80 -8.02 7.13 -6.73
C THR A 80 -7.53 8.56 -6.53
N ALA A 81 -8.37 9.56 -6.82
CA ALA A 81 -7.98 10.96 -6.69
C ALA A 81 -7.99 11.42 -5.22
N THR A 82 -8.83 10.84 -4.37
CA THR A 82 -8.92 11.18 -2.94
C THR A 82 -7.83 10.47 -2.13
N GLU A 83 -7.73 9.15 -2.24
CA GLU A 83 -6.93 8.30 -1.35
C GLU A 83 -5.47 8.16 -1.79
N SER A 84 -5.20 7.98 -3.09
CA SER A 84 -3.84 7.68 -3.60
C SER A 84 -2.75 8.68 -3.18
N PRO A 85 -2.99 9.99 -3.01
CA PRO A 85 -1.96 10.91 -2.51
C PRO A 85 -1.52 10.60 -1.07
N VAL A 86 -2.47 10.30 -0.18
CA VAL A 86 -2.22 9.97 1.23
C VAL A 86 -1.64 8.56 1.32
N TYR A 87 -2.25 7.60 0.60
CA TYR A 87 -1.77 6.23 0.50
C TYR A 87 -0.36 6.13 -0.10
N GLY A 88 -0.08 6.92 -1.13
CA GLY A 88 1.24 7.01 -1.76
C GLY A 88 2.30 7.65 -0.87
N ALA A 89 1.92 8.63 -0.04
CA ALA A 89 2.81 9.21 0.96
C ALA A 89 3.17 8.19 2.05
N PHE A 90 2.18 7.45 2.55
CA PHE A 90 2.37 6.35 3.49
C PHE A 90 3.34 5.29 2.94
N PHE A 91 3.11 4.77 1.72
CA PHE A 91 4.00 3.77 1.14
C PHE A 91 5.39 4.31 0.82
N TYR A 92 5.51 5.56 0.38
CA TYR A 92 6.82 6.17 0.17
C TYR A 92 7.63 6.21 1.48
N LEU A 93 7.00 6.58 2.60
CA LEU A 93 7.65 6.60 3.90
C LEU A 93 8.09 5.20 4.36
N LEU A 94 7.19 4.21 4.31
CA LEU A 94 7.53 2.82 4.66
C LEU A 94 8.62 2.24 3.74
N ALA A 95 8.56 2.52 2.44
CA ALA A 95 9.60 2.12 1.50
C ALA A 95 10.94 2.79 1.83
N THR A 96 10.93 4.06 2.25
CA THR A 96 12.13 4.79 2.64
C THR A 96 12.79 4.18 3.88
N GLU A 97 12.01 3.80 4.89
CA GLU A 97 12.52 3.07 6.07
C GLU A 97 13.13 1.72 5.68
N ASN A 98 12.42 0.90 4.92
CA ASN A 98 12.93 -0.40 4.48
C ASN A 98 14.22 -0.29 3.65
N LEU A 99 14.28 0.68 2.73
CA LEU A 99 15.50 0.94 1.95
C LEU A 99 16.63 1.49 2.83
N GLN A 100 16.31 2.27 3.85
CA GLN A 100 17.28 2.79 4.81
C GLN A 100 17.91 1.64 5.61
N GLU A 101 17.10 0.72 6.12
CA GLU A 101 17.57 -0.49 6.82
C GLU A 101 18.44 -1.37 5.92
N GLN A 102 18.03 -1.59 4.67
CA GLN A 102 18.83 -2.34 3.68
C GLN A 102 20.16 -1.66 3.39
N TRP A 103 20.19 -0.32 3.29
CA TRP A 103 21.41 0.44 3.10
C TRP A 103 22.33 0.39 4.32
N GLU A 104 21.78 0.43 5.54
CA GLU A 104 22.56 0.30 6.77
C GLU A 104 23.20 -1.09 6.87
N ALA A 105 22.50 -2.15 6.43
CA ALA A 105 23.05 -3.49 6.31
C ALA A 105 24.10 -3.62 5.19
N ASN A 106 23.94 -2.88 4.09
CA ASN A 106 24.89 -2.88 2.98
C ASN A 106 24.98 -1.50 2.29
N PRO A 107 25.92 -0.63 2.70
CA PRO A 107 26.05 0.72 2.14
C PRO A 107 26.44 0.77 0.66
N SER A 108 26.87 -0.35 0.05
CA SER A 108 27.19 -0.40 -1.38
C SER A 108 25.97 -0.30 -2.29
N LEU A 109 24.75 -0.50 -1.75
CA LEU A 109 23.49 -0.45 -2.51
C LEU A 109 23.18 0.94 -3.07
N ALA A 110 23.65 2.00 -2.41
CA ALA A 110 23.49 3.38 -2.88
C ALA A 110 24.61 4.29 -2.34
N LYS A 111 24.97 5.32 -3.12
CA LYS A 111 26.03 6.27 -2.73
C LYS A 111 25.72 7.09 -1.48
N ARG A 112 24.44 7.28 -1.17
CA ARG A 112 23.95 8.05 -0.03
C ARG A 112 22.74 7.32 0.56
N PRO A 113 22.52 7.42 1.87
CA PRO A 113 21.39 6.77 2.52
C PRO A 113 20.05 7.35 2.03
N PRO A 114 19.00 6.51 1.90
CA PRO A 114 17.66 6.94 1.50
C PRO A 114 17.11 8.10 2.33
N LYS A 115 17.33 8.12 3.66
CA LYS A 115 16.86 9.22 4.52
C LYS A 115 17.48 10.57 4.18
N GLU A 116 18.71 10.59 3.66
CA GLU A 116 19.35 11.83 3.20
C GLU A 116 18.88 12.24 1.81
N THR A 117 18.81 11.29 0.86
CA THR A 117 18.38 11.60 -0.51
C THR A 117 16.89 11.91 -0.62
N GLY A 118 16.10 11.40 0.33
CA GLY A 118 14.65 11.58 0.44
C GLY A 118 14.22 12.66 1.41
N LYS A 119 15.14 13.40 2.05
CA LYS A 119 14.83 14.34 3.14
C LYS A 119 13.62 15.23 2.86
N ASP A 120 13.61 15.96 1.74
CA ASP A 120 12.52 16.88 1.43
C ASP A 120 11.20 16.16 1.11
N ALA A 121 11.28 14.95 0.55
CA ALA A 121 10.12 14.12 0.26
C ALA A 121 9.52 13.49 1.52
N ILE A 122 10.34 13.10 2.49
CA ILE A 122 9.90 12.63 3.82
C ILE A 122 9.06 13.72 4.51
N GLU A 123 9.56 14.96 4.52
CA GLU A 123 8.81 16.09 5.08
C GLU A 123 7.54 16.39 4.28
N ALA A 124 7.58 16.26 2.95
CA ALA A 124 6.40 16.45 2.10
C ALA A 124 5.32 15.39 2.37
N CYS A 125 5.71 14.13 2.54
CA CYS A 125 4.79 13.07 2.92
C CYS A 125 4.11 13.33 4.26
N ALA A 126 4.86 13.78 5.28
CA ALA A 126 4.26 14.16 6.56
C ALA A 126 3.24 15.31 6.40
N ARG A 127 3.56 16.33 5.59
CA ARG A 127 2.63 17.45 5.32
C ARG A 127 1.32 17.01 4.68
N ILE A 128 1.36 16.16 3.65
CA ILE A 128 0.13 15.75 2.95
C ILE A 128 -0.73 14.78 3.77
N ILE A 129 -0.10 13.94 4.62
CA ILE A 129 -0.82 13.07 5.55
C ILE A 129 -1.59 13.89 6.59
N LEU A 130 -0.99 14.98 7.08
CA LEU A 130 -1.56 15.86 8.10
C LEU A 130 -2.42 17.00 7.52
N ASP A 131 -2.54 17.09 6.19
CA ASP A 131 -3.31 18.15 5.56
C ASP A 131 -4.81 17.90 5.74
N PRO A 132 -5.57 18.84 6.36
CA PRO A 132 -7.00 18.63 6.63
C PRO A 132 -7.86 18.61 5.37
N GLY A 133 -7.38 19.19 4.26
CA GLY A 133 -8.02 19.10 2.95
C GLY A 133 -7.92 17.70 2.35
N HIS A 134 -6.79 17.02 2.60
CA HIS A 134 -6.58 15.60 2.30
C HIS A 134 -7.19 14.67 3.36
N ALA A 135 -8.06 15.15 4.24
CA ALA A 135 -8.97 14.31 5.03
C ALA A 135 -10.43 14.46 4.56
N SER A 136 -10.70 15.25 3.51
CA SER A 136 -12.06 15.60 3.08
C SER A 136 -12.96 14.40 2.79
N TRP A 137 -12.45 13.36 2.11
CA TRP A 137 -13.26 12.18 1.79
C TRP A 137 -13.63 11.39 3.04
N VAL A 138 -12.73 11.34 4.03
CA VAL A 138 -12.96 10.69 5.31
C VAL A 138 -14.01 11.46 6.11
N LYS A 139 -13.90 12.79 6.14
CA LYS A 139 -14.91 13.67 6.76
C LYS A 139 -16.29 13.51 6.13
N ASN A 140 -16.37 13.22 4.83
CA ASN A 140 -17.66 12.93 4.19
C ASN A 140 -18.30 11.62 4.68
N TYR A 141 -17.51 10.68 5.21
CA TYR A 141 -18.01 9.44 5.79
C TYR A 141 -18.29 9.56 7.30
N TRP A 142 -17.38 10.16 8.06
CA TRP A 142 -17.39 10.15 9.52
C TRP A 142 -17.77 11.50 10.17
N GLY A 143 -17.68 12.60 9.44
CA GLY A 143 -17.90 13.95 9.96
C GLY A 143 -16.61 14.64 10.38
N ASP A 144 -16.72 15.78 11.07
CA ASP A 144 -15.56 16.61 11.43
C ASP A 144 -14.69 15.99 12.54
N ASP A 145 -15.27 15.13 13.37
CA ASP A 145 -14.60 14.41 14.47
C ASP A 145 -14.03 13.04 14.02
N TYR A 146 -13.79 12.86 12.71
CA TYR A 146 -13.38 11.60 12.06
C TYR A 146 -12.14 10.87 12.64
N LEU A 147 -11.36 11.50 13.51
CA LEU A 147 -10.23 10.88 14.20
C LEU A 147 -10.64 10.18 15.50
N ASP A 148 -11.80 10.54 16.06
CA ASP A 148 -12.41 9.95 17.25
C ASP A 148 -13.29 8.74 16.90
N ASP A 149 -13.59 8.56 15.61
CA ASP A 149 -14.32 7.43 15.05
C ASP A 149 -13.41 6.22 14.74
N PRO A 150 -13.98 5.01 14.58
CA PRO A 150 -13.23 3.78 14.26
C PRO A 150 -12.23 3.96 13.11
N ASN A 151 -12.71 4.46 11.96
CA ASN A 151 -11.94 4.95 10.81
C ASN A 151 -10.57 4.28 10.62
N CYS A 152 -10.57 2.94 10.57
CA CYS A 152 -9.36 2.14 10.72
C CYS A 152 -8.35 2.44 9.61
N PHE A 153 -8.78 2.42 8.35
CA PHE A 153 -7.95 2.71 7.19
C PHE A 153 -7.20 4.02 7.31
N TYR A 154 -7.90 5.14 7.47
CA TYR A 154 -7.22 6.44 7.50
C TYR A 154 -6.28 6.56 8.71
N ARG A 155 -6.71 6.10 9.89
CA ARG A 155 -5.90 6.15 11.12
C ARG A 155 -4.63 5.30 10.98
N MET A 156 -4.70 4.15 10.31
CA MET A 156 -3.52 3.34 10.00
C MET A 156 -2.51 4.10 9.13
N LEU A 157 -2.98 4.81 8.10
CA LEU A 157 -2.10 5.60 7.23
C LEU A 157 -1.38 6.69 8.02
N VAL A 158 -2.10 7.38 8.91
CA VAL A 158 -1.54 8.43 9.76
C VAL A 158 -0.53 7.84 10.75
N ILE A 159 -0.90 6.78 11.49
CA ILE A 159 -0.02 6.13 12.48
C ILE A 159 1.28 5.68 11.82
N GLY A 160 1.19 4.91 10.73
CA GLY A 160 2.38 4.40 10.05
C GLY A 160 3.26 5.49 9.45
N SER A 161 2.65 6.53 8.88
CA SER A 161 3.39 7.66 8.31
C SER A 161 4.12 8.48 9.38
N LEU A 162 3.47 8.76 10.51
CA LEU A 162 4.08 9.53 11.59
C LEU A 162 5.16 8.73 12.33
N ALA A 163 4.96 7.43 12.52
CA ALA A 163 5.99 6.54 13.04
C ALA A 163 7.21 6.51 12.11
N ALA A 164 6.99 6.36 10.79
CA ALA A 164 8.05 6.36 9.80
C ALA A 164 8.81 7.69 9.74
N HIS A 165 8.09 8.81 9.78
CA HIS A 165 8.70 10.14 9.83
C HIS A 165 9.56 10.32 11.07
N HIS A 166 9.08 9.90 12.24
CA HIS A 166 9.87 9.92 13.49
C HIS A 166 11.14 9.09 13.35
N ASN A 167 11.05 7.85 12.89
CA ASN A 167 12.19 6.95 12.75
C ASN A 167 13.24 7.46 11.76
N LEU A 168 12.81 8.07 10.65
CA LEU A 168 13.71 8.58 9.62
C LEU A 168 14.39 9.90 10.00
N THR A 169 13.71 10.76 10.76
CA THR A 169 14.16 12.14 11.03
C THR A 169 14.64 12.38 12.47
N GLY A 170 14.22 11.54 13.42
CA GLY A 170 14.39 11.74 14.85
C GLY A 170 13.52 12.84 15.45
N LYS A 171 12.64 13.48 14.67
CA LYS A 171 11.79 14.58 15.14
C LYS A 171 10.66 14.05 16.01
N THR A 172 10.33 14.78 17.07
CA THR A 172 9.34 14.36 18.07
C THR A 172 8.02 15.15 18.02
N GLU A 173 7.89 16.08 17.07
CA GLU A 173 6.77 17.04 17.02
C GLU A 173 5.39 16.39 16.89
N HIS A 174 5.32 15.23 16.22
CA HIS A 174 4.07 14.50 16.01
C HIS A 174 3.84 13.35 17.00
N LEU A 175 4.76 13.10 17.95
CA LEU A 175 4.62 12.00 18.90
C LEU A 175 3.34 12.07 19.76
N PRO A 176 2.85 13.25 20.22
CA PRO A 176 1.59 13.31 20.96
C PRO A 176 0.40 12.79 20.14
N VAL A 177 0.29 13.21 18.87
CA VAL A 177 -0.79 12.78 17.96
C VAL A 177 -0.64 11.30 17.62
N LEU A 178 0.58 10.85 17.32
CA LEU A 178 0.86 9.44 17.04
C LEU A 178 0.45 8.55 18.22
N ARG A 179 0.82 8.94 19.44
CA ARG A 179 0.47 8.18 20.65
C ARG A 179 -1.03 8.10 20.84
N GLN A 180 -1.74 9.23 20.74
CA GLN A 180 -3.19 9.27 20.87
C GLN A 180 -3.86 8.33 19.87
N LEU A 181 -3.54 8.44 18.58
CA LEU A 181 -4.12 7.59 17.54
C LEU A 181 -3.81 6.10 17.74
N THR A 182 -2.60 5.79 18.20
CA THR A 182 -2.17 4.41 18.50
C THR A 182 -2.96 3.83 19.66
N ASP A 183 -3.12 4.59 20.74
CA ASP A 183 -3.83 4.16 21.94
C ASP A 183 -5.33 4.00 21.66
N ASP A 184 -5.94 4.94 20.94
CA ASP A 184 -7.35 4.92 20.60
C ASP A 184 -7.66 3.76 19.62
N LEU A 185 -6.86 3.55 18.58
CA LEU A 185 -7.16 2.50 17.57
C LEU A 185 -6.96 1.12 18.19
N ALA A 186 -5.98 0.97 19.08
CA ALA A 186 -5.83 -0.24 19.87
C ALA A 186 -7.04 -0.48 20.78
N ALA A 187 -7.60 0.57 21.38
CA ALA A 187 -8.80 0.47 22.21
C ALA A 187 -10.03 0.04 21.40
N ASP A 188 -10.23 0.58 20.20
CA ASP A 188 -11.33 0.17 19.30
C ASP A 188 -11.20 -1.30 18.90
N ILE A 189 -9.97 -1.73 18.54
CA ILE A 189 -9.68 -3.13 18.21
C ILE A 189 -9.93 -4.05 19.41
N ASP A 190 -9.63 -3.63 20.64
CA ASP A 190 -9.85 -4.41 21.86
C ASP A 190 -11.32 -4.40 22.33
N ALA A 191 -12.07 -3.34 22.04
CA ALA A 191 -13.50 -3.26 22.29
C ALA A 191 -14.30 -4.16 21.34
N SER A 192 -13.78 -4.42 20.13
CA SER A 192 -14.39 -5.33 19.15
C SER A 192 -14.24 -6.80 19.56
N PRO A 193 -15.34 -7.56 19.77
CA PRO A 193 -15.27 -8.99 20.09
C PRO A 193 -14.55 -9.82 19.01
N HIS A 194 -14.62 -9.34 17.77
CA HIS A 194 -14.03 -9.97 16.59
C HIS A 194 -12.67 -9.37 16.22
N GLY A 195 -12.23 -8.32 16.92
CA GLY A 195 -11.03 -7.55 16.58
C GLY A 195 -11.16 -6.77 15.27
N LEU A 196 -12.35 -6.70 14.69
CA LEU A 196 -12.65 -6.01 13.43
C LEU A 196 -13.14 -4.60 13.71
N VAL A 197 -12.70 -3.65 12.89
CA VAL A 197 -13.00 -2.22 13.01
C VAL A 197 -13.30 -1.69 11.60
N ASP A 198 -14.32 -0.84 11.49
CA ASP A 198 -14.73 -0.24 10.23
C ASP A 198 -13.70 0.76 9.70
N ASP A 199 -13.48 0.73 8.39
CA ASP A 199 -12.71 1.74 7.65
C ASP A 199 -13.61 2.92 7.26
N TYR A 200 -14.80 2.58 6.77
CA TYR A 200 -15.93 3.48 6.55
C TYR A 200 -17.17 2.92 7.27
N PRO A 201 -18.23 3.72 7.53
CA PRO A 201 -19.41 3.22 8.22
C PRO A 201 -19.97 1.94 7.57
N ALA A 202 -20.07 0.87 8.36
CA ALA A 202 -20.50 -0.48 7.97
C ALA A 202 -19.66 -1.15 6.86
N GLN A 203 -18.39 -0.75 6.72
CA GLN A 203 -17.44 -1.29 5.76
C GLN A 203 -16.13 -1.57 6.47
N CYS A 204 -15.91 -2.84 6.81
CA CYS A 204 -14.66 -3.32 7.39
C CYS A 204 -13.90 -4.20 6.40
N PHE A 205 -12.66 -3.82 6.11
CA PHE A 205 -11.71 -4.60 5.31
C PHE A 205 -10.70 -5.27 6.26
N PRO A 206 -10.73 -6.60 6.49
CA PRO A 206 -9.86 -7.24 7.46
C PRO A 206 -8.36 -7.05 7.21
N ALA A 207 -7.94 -6.84 5.96
CA ALA A 207 -6.55 -6.52 5.64
C ALA A 207 -6.10 -5.17 6.21
N ASP A 208 -7.01 -4.20 6.23
CA ASP A 208 -6.76 -2.86 6.76
C ASP A 208 -6.61 -2.89 8.28
N VAL A 209 -7.47 -3.66 8.96
CA VAL A 209 -7.33 -3.92 10.40
C VAL A 209 -5.97 -4.55 10.73
N VAL A 210 -5.53 -5.55 9.94
CA VAL A 210 -4.22 -6.19 10.12
C VAL A 210 -3.06 -5.23 9.88
N ALA A 211 -3.15 -4.37 8.86
CA ALA A 211 -2.17 -3.32 8.64
C ALA A 211 -2.16 -2.31 9.80
N GLY A 212 -3.32 -1.95 10.35
CA GLY A 212 -3.43 -1.10 11.54
C GLY A 212 -2.76 -1.69 12.78
N ILE A 213 -2.96 -2.98 13.05
CA ILE A 213 -2.27 -3.70 14.13
C ILE A 213 -0.75 -3.64 13.94
N ALA A 214 -0.27 -3.82 12.71
CA ALA A 214 1.15 -3.72 12.39
C ALA A 214 1.70 -2.30 12.55
N MET A 215 0.94 -1.27 12.16
CA MET A 215 1.35 0.13 12.33
C MET A 215 1.39 0.54 13.80
N ILE A 216 0.45 0.05 14.62
CA ILE A 216 0.47 0.22 16.09
C ILE A 216 1.72 -0.44 16.69
N LYS A 217 2.02 -1.69 16.32
CA LYS A 217 3.26 -2.38 16.76
C LYS A 217 4.51 -1.62 16.32
N ARG A 218 4.51 -1.07 15.11
CA ARG A 218 5.63 -0.29 14.56
C ARG A 218 5.85 1.01 15.35
N ALA A 219 4.77 1.70 15.70
CA ALA A 219 4.80 2.94 16.48
C ALA A 219 5.18 2.69 17.95
N ASP A 220 4.77 1.56 18.52
CA ASP A 220 5.08 1.14 19.89
C ASP A 220 5.48 -0.34 19.95
N PRO A 221 6.80 -0.64 19.85
CA PRO A 221 7.31 -2.01 19.90
C PRO A 221 6.97 -2.77 21.19
N SER A 222 6.63 -2.08 22.29
CA SER A 222 6.23 -2.74 23.54
C SER A 222 4.90 -3.50 23.41
N ARG A 223 4.12 -3.21 22.37
CA ARG A 223 2.84 -3.86 22.06
C ARG A 223 2.98 -5.15 21.25
N GLU A 224 4.17 -5.72 21.08
CA GLU A 224 4.37 -6.97 20.31
C GLU A 224 3.41 -8.11 20.73
N ALA A 225 3.29 -8.38 22.03
CA ALA A 225 2.40 -9.43 22.52
C ALA A 225 0.91 -9.09 22.32
N TRP A 226 0.54 -7.79 22.39
CA TRP A 226 -0.81 -7.34 22.07
C TRP A 226 -1.11 -7.53 20.59
N ALA A 227 -0.19 -7.14 19.71
CA ALA A 227 -0.35 -7.19 18.27
C ALA A 227 -0.56 -8.63 17.77
N LYS A 228 0.20 -9.58 18.31
CA LYS A 228 0.00 -11.01 18.04
C LYS A 228 -1.41 -11.48 18.44
N ARG A 229 -1.89 -11.12 19.64
CA ARG A 229 -3.24 -11.50 20.10
C ARG A 229 -4.35 -10.84 19.27
N ALA A 230 -4.18 -9.57 18.89
CA ALA A 230 -5.12 -8.85 18.04
C ALA A 230 -5.22 -9.50 16.65
N PHE A 231 -4.08 -9.83 16.04
CA PHE A 231 -4.02 -10.55 14.76
C PHE A 231 -4.71 -11.92 14.83
N GLN A 232 -4.47 -12.67 15.90
CA GLN A 232 -5.12 -13.97 16.14
C GLN A 232 -6.64 -13.82 16.29
N ARG A 233 -7.12 -12.76 16.96
CA ARG A 233 -8.55 -12.46 17.11
C ARG A 233 -9.21 -12.16 15.77
N VAL A 234 -8.58 -11.33 14.93
CA VAL A 234 -9.06 -11.05 13.56
C VAL A 234 -9.13 -12.32 12.72
N THR A 235 -8.06 -13.12 12.70
CA THR A 235 -7.97 -14.31 11.84
C THR A 235 -8.84 -15.48 12.33
N ALA A 236 -9.18 -15.54 13.63
CA ALA A 236 -10.09 -16.54 14.18
C ALA A 236 -11.49 -16.49 13.53
N ASN A 237 -11.93 -15.34 13.04
CA ASN A 237 -13.24 -15.20 12.37
C ASN A 237 -13.33 -16.01 11.07
N PHE A 238 -12.20 -16.34 10.44
CA PHE A 238 -12.17 -16.96 9.12
C PHE A 238 -11.83 -18.45 9.16
N SER A 239 -11.78 -19.07 10.36
CA SER A 239 -11.61 -20.52 10.52
C SER A 239 -10.40 -21.11 9.78
N GLY A 240 -9.32 -20.33 9.64
CA GLY A 240 -8.12 -20.74 8.91
C GLY A 240 -8.19 -20.59 7.39
N GLU A 241 -9.29 -20.04 6.85
CA GLU A 241 -9.39 -19.56 5.48
C GLU A 241 -8.73 -18.18 5.31
N LEU A 242 -8.48 -17.80 4.06
CA LEU A 242 -8.00 -16.46 3.74
C LEU A 242 -9.03 -15.39 4.12
N PRO A 243 -8.59 -14.20 4.55
CA PRO A 243 -9.51 -13.12 4.88
C PRO A 243 -10.40 -12.79 3.66
N PRO A 244 -11.69 -12.54 3.88
CA PRO A 244 -12.58 -12.06 2.84
C PRO A 244 -12.22 -10.63 2.44
N TYR A 245 -12.81 -10.15 1.34
CA TYR A 245 -12.68 -8.75 0.96
C TYR A 245 -13.21 -7.82 2.06
N MET A 246 -14.44 -8.07 2.53
CA MET A 246 -15.04 -7.36 3.65
C MET A 246 -15.49 -8.34 4.73
N ALA A 247 -15.70 -7.84 5.94
CA ALA A 247 -16.34 -8.57 7.02
C ALA A 247 -17.40 -7.71 7.72
N ILE A 248 -18.35 -8.36 8.37
CA ILE A 248 -19.37 -7.70 9.20
C ILE A 248 -18.80 -7.58 10.62
N VAL A 249 -18.61 -6.35 11.10
CA VAL A 249 -17.94 -6.09 12.39
C VAL A 249 -18.70 -6.67 13.59
N GLU A 250 -20.03 -6.70 13.53
CA GLU A 250 -20.87 -7.13 14.65
C GLU A 250 -20.81 -8.62 14.93
N ASN A 251 -20.50 -9.44 13.93
CA ASN A 251 -20.55 -10.90 14.05
C ASN A 251 -19.35 -11.64 13.44
N GLY A 252 -18.38 -10.92 12.88
CA GLY A 252 -17.17 -11.48 12.28
C GLY A 252 -17.39 -12.21 10.95
N GLN A 253 -18.59 -12.22 10.40
CA GLN A 253 -18.89 -12.99 9.20
C GLN A 253 -18.23 -12.38 7.97
N ALA A 254 -17.71 -13.27 7.11
CA ALA A 254 -17.19 -12.89 5.82
C ALA A 254 -18.27 -12.28 4.92
N TRP A 255 -17.95 -11.15 4.30
CA TRP A 255 -18.78 -10.50 3.31
C TRP A 255 -18.03 -10.39 1.97
N GLY A 256 -18.40 -11.27 1.06
CA GLY A 256 -17.75 -11.39 -0.25
C GLY A 256 -16.57 -12.38 -0.25
N PRO A 257 -16.01 -12.66 -1.44
CA PRO A 257 -14.91 -13.61 -1.58
C PRO A 257 -13.60 -13.00 -1.06
N SER A 258 -12.61 -13.85 -0.77
CA SER A 258 -11.22 -13.40 -0.66
C SER A 258 -10.73 -12.89 -2.02
N ARG A 259 -9.92 -11.83 -2.02
CA ARG A 259 -9.42 -11.15 -3.23
C ARG A 259 -7.91 -11.03 -3.23
N GLY A 260 -7.31 -11.11 -4.41
CA GLY A 260 -5.86 -11.03 -4.61
C GLY A 260 -5.28 -9.71 -4.16
N CYS A 261 -5.89 -8.58 -4.56
CA CYS A 261 -5.46 -7.25 -4.16
C CYS A 261 -5.36 -7.07 -2.64
N THR A 262 -6.38 -7.51 -1.91
CA THR A 262 -6.46 -7.42 -0.44
C THR A 262 -5.46 -8.36 0.24
N ASN A 263 -5.25 -9.56 -0.30
CA ASN A 263 -4.27 -10.50 0.24
C ASN A 263 -2.84 -9.97 0.11
N GLY A 264 -2.48 -9.31 -1.01
CA GLY A 264 -1.16 -8.69 -1.16
C GLY A 264 -0.86 -7.68 -0.02
N PHE A 265 -1.84 -6.84 0.30
CA PHE A 265 -1.73 -5.89 1.41
C PHE A 265 -1.68 -6.59 2.78
N PHE A 266 -2.57 -7.56 3.03
CA PHE A 266 -2.58 -8.35 4.27
C PHE A 266 -1.23 -9.04 4.55
N PHE A 267 -0.67 -9.75 3.57
CA PHE A 267 0.57 -10.51 3.75
C PHE A 267 1.83 -9.64 3.81
N SER A 268 1.74 -8.36 3.44
CA SER A 268 2.82 -7.39 3.67
C SER A 268 3.10 -7.18 5.16
N TYR A 269 2.12 -7.49 6.03
CA TYR A 269 2.23 -7.26 7.48
C TYR A 269 1.99 -8.50 8.34
N ALA A 270 1.19 -9.46 7.87
CA ALA A 270 0.76 -10.61 8.66
C ALA A 270 1.92 -11.42 9.27
N ARG A 271 3.01 -11.61 8.51
CA ARG A 271 4.16 -12.40 8.97
C ARG A 271 4.87 -11.79 10.17
N ASP A 272 4.93 -10.46 10.25
CA ASP A 272 5.59 -9.76 11.36
C ASP A 272 4.75 -9.76 12.64
N LEU A 273 3.45 -10.08 12.53
CA LEU A 273 2.52 -10.17 13.64
C LEU A 273 2.48 -11.57 14.25
N ASP A 274 2.33 -12.59 13.40
CA ASP A 274 2.39 -14.00 13.83
C ASP A 274 2.92 -14.90 12.68
N PRO A 275 4.23 -15.18 12.64
CA PRO A 275 4.83 -15.93 11.53
C PRO A 275 4.21 -17.31 11.31
N GLU A 276 3.83 -18.01 12.38
CA GLU A 276 3.27 -19.36 12.28
C GLU A 276 1.92 -19.35 11.56
N ALA A 277 0.97 -18.56 12.08
CA ALA A 277 -0.35 -18.41 11.48
C ALA A 277 -0.28 -17.81 10.06
N ALA A 278 0.56 -16.79 9.84
CA ALA A 278 0.74 -16.18 8.54
C ALA A 278 1.31 -17.15 7.50
N ASN A 279 2.28 -18.00 7.87
CA ASN A 279 2.85 -18.99 6.93
C ASN A 279 1.79 -20.01 6.50
N THR A 280 0.92 -20.47 7.42
CA THR A 280 -0.19 -21.37 7.06
C THR A 280 -1.17 -20.73 6.08
N LEU A 281 -1.57 -19.48 6.33
CA LEU A 281 -2.45 -18.74 5.42
C LEU A 281 -1.76 -18.46 4.08
N TYR A 282 -0.46 -18.16 4.08
CA TYR A 282 0.29 -17.89 2.85
C TYR A 282 0.34 -19.12 1.92
N GLN A 283 0.43 -20.34 2.47
CA GLN A 283 0.34 -21.55 1.64
C GLN A 283 -1.02 -21.71 0.96
N LYS A 284 -2.12 -21.31 1.63
CA LYS A 284 -3.44 -21.22 0.98
C LYS A 284 -3.45 -20.19 -0.14
N LEU A 285 -2.90 -18.99 0.12
CA LEU A 285 -2.78 -17.96 -0.92
C LEU A 285 -2.06 -18.48 -2.16
N VAL A 286 -0.90 -19.14 -1.97
CA VAL A 286 -0.13 -19.75 -3.07
C VAL A 286 -0.98 -20.79 -3.82
N THR A 287 -1.67 -21.67 -3.10
CA THR A 287 -2.47 -22.74 -3.70
C THR A 287 -3.63 -22.20 -4.54
N ASP A 288 -4.33 -21.20 -4.01
CA ASP A 288 -5.60 -20.73 -4.56
C ASP A 288 -5.44 -19.59 -5.56
N PHE A 289 -4.39 -18.76 -5.42
CA PHE A 289 -4.22 -17.53 -6.20
C PHE A 289 -2.98 -17.49 -7.09
N TRP A 290 -1.90 -18.23 -6.79
CA TRP A 290 -0.74 -18.21 -7.69
C TRP A 290 -1.08 -18.90 -9.01
N GLN A 291 -0.71 -18.30 -10.13
CA GLN A 291 -0.90 -18.91 -11.44
C GLN A 291 0.29 -18.68 -12.37
N VAL A 292 0.53 -19.67 -13.23
CA VAL A 292 1.57 -19.63 -14.26
C VAL A 292 0.90 -19.95 -15.60
N GLY A 293 0.88 -18.97 -16.49
CA GLY A 293 0.46 -19.12 -17.88
C GLY A 293 1.67 -19.19 -18.82
N SER A 294 1.40 -19.30 -20.12
CA SER A 294 2.45 -19.33 -21.15
C SER A 294 3.18 -18.00 -21.35
N LEU A 295 2.54 -16.88 -20.98
CA LEU A 295 3.06 -15.52 -21.19
C LEU A 295 3.37 -14.75 -19.89
N ALA A 296 2.80 -15.19 -18.75
CA ALA A 296 2.91 -14.49 -17.48
C ALA A 296 2.80 -15.46 -16.31
N ALA A 297 3.43 -15.10 -15.20
CA ALA A 297 3.23 -15.70 -13.89
C ALA A 297 2.91 -14.58 -12.90
N GLY A 298 2.01 -14.84 -11.96
CA GLY A 298 1.50 -13.80 -11.08
C GLY A 298 0.30 -14.27 -10.27
N TRP A 299 -0.28 -13.34 -9.52
CA TRP A 299 -1.40 -13.60 -8.63
C TRP A 299 -2.73 -13.35 -9.32
N ARG A 300 -3.69 -14.21 -8.99
CA ARG A 300 -5.08 -14.04 -9.42
C ARG A 300 -5.77 -12.95 -8.61
N GLU A 301 -6.78 -12.31 -9.17
CA GLU A 301 -7.68 -11.45 -8.39
C GLU A 301 -8.70 -12.28 -7.61
N PHE A 302 -9.20 -13.36 -8.21
CA PHE A 302 -10.18 -14.26 -7.58
C PHE A 302 -9.62 -15.68 -7.49
N PRO A 303 -10.01 -16.46 -6.45
CA PRO A 303 -9.52 -17.82 -6.26
C PRO A 303 -9.71 -18.69 -7.49
N ARG A 304 -8.76 -19.59 -7.74
CA ARG A 304 -8.85 -20.59 -8.81
C ARG A 304 -10.10 -21.43 -8.65
N GLY A 305 -10.83 -21.64 -9.74
CA GLY A 305 -12.06 -22.44 -9.74
C GLY A 305 -13.29 -21.71 -9.16
N SER A 306 -13.16 -20.45 -8.77
CA SER A 306 -14.32 -19.62 -8.42
C SER A 306 -15.18 -19.31 -9.65
N LYS A 307 -16.44 -18.92 -9.43
CA LYS A 307 -17.36 -18.46 -10.48
C LYS A 307 -17.14 -17.01 -10.90
N GLN A 308 -16.08 -16.37 -10.39
CA GLN A 308 -15.78 -14.97 -10.65
C GLN A 308 -15.19 -14.77 -12.05
N PRO A 309 -15.34 -13.58 -12.64
CA PRO A 309 -14.92 -13.34 -14.00
C PRO A 309 -13.38 -13.33 -14.14
N GLU A 310 -12.90 -13.87 -15.26
CA GLU A 310 -11.48 -13.80 -15.66
C GLU A 310 -11.10 -12.40 -16.20
N PHE A 311 -12.09 -11.55 -16.46
CA PHE A 311 -11.93 -10.16 -16.90
C PHE A 311 -12.77 -9.25 -16.01
N TYR A 312 -12.13 -8.34 -15.30
CA TYR A 312 -12.77 -7.49 -14.30
C TYR A 312 -12.00 -6.18 -14.16
N ILE A 313 -12.65 -5.14 -13.63
CA ILE A 313 -11.98 -3.89 -13.29
C ILE A 313 -12.77 -3.18 -12.19
N ASP A 314 -12.07 -2.82 -11.12
CA ASP A 314 -12.50 -1.82 -10.15
C ASP A 314 -11.29 -0.99 -9.68
N ALA A 315 -11.51 -0.14 -8.68
CA ALA A 315 -10.46 0.73 -8.15
C ALA A 315 -9.32 -0.04 -7.48
N ASP A 316 -9.59 -1.22 -6.90
CA ASP A 316 -8.68 -1.96 -6.04
C ASP A 316 -7.92 -3.04 -6.81
N SER A 317 -8.61 -3.80 -7.67
CA SER A 317 -7.98 -4.82 -8.52
C SER A 317 -7.19 -4.20 -9.66
N GLY A 318 -7.57 -2.99 -10.09
CA GLY A 318 -7.25 -2.49 -11.43
C GLY A 318 -7.76 -3.45 -12.51
N PRO A 319 -7.21 -3.42 -13.74
CA PRO A 319 -7.58 -4.38 -14.77
C PRO A 319 -7.17 -5.81 -14.39
N VAL A 320 -8.16 -6.71 -14.41
CA VAL A 320 -7.96 -8.16 -14.32
C VAL A 320 -8.05 -8.76 -15.73
N ILE A 321 -7.03 -9.50 -16.14
CA ILE A 321 -6.94 -10.10 -17.48
C ILE A 321 -6.55 -11.57 -17.33
N TRP A 322 -7.40 -12.49 -17.82
CA TRP A 322 -7.21 -13.94 -17.64
C TRP A 322 -6.98 -14.32 -16.17
N GLY A 323 -7.72 -13.65 -15.29
CA GLY A 323 -7.65 -13.83 -13.85
C GLY A 323 -6.47 -13.14 -13.18
N PHE A 324 -5.43 -12.71 -13.90
CA PHE A 324 -4.30 -11.96 -13.31
C PHE A 324 -4.78 -10.58 -12.87
N GLY A 325 -4.68 -10.29 -11.58
CA GLY A 325 -5.04 -8.98 -11.03
C GLY A 325 -3.82 -8.08 -10.93
N THR A 326 -3.90 -6.86 -11.47
CA THR A 326 -2.82 -5.87 -11.33
C THR A 326 -2.62 -5.40 -9.90
N GLY A 327 -3.69 -5.32 -9.09
CA GLY A 327 -3.59 -5.03 -7.66
C GLY A 327 -3.13 -6.22 -6.82
N ALA A 328 -3.26 -7.44 -7.36
CA ALA A 328 -2.84 -8.67 -6.69
C ALA A 328 -1.33 -8.97 -6.86
N THR A 329 -0.68 -8.34 -7.86
CA THR A 329 0.71 -8.61 -8.27
C THR A 329 1.61 -7.41 -8.02
#